data_AF-A0A942EIR6-F1
#
_entry.id   AF-A0A942EIR6-F1
#
_cell.length_a   1.000
_cell.length_b   1.000
_cell.length_c   1.000
_cell.angle_alpha   90.00
_cell.angle_beta   90.00
_cell.angle_gamma   90.00
#
_symmetry.space_group_name_H-M   'P 1'
#
loop_
_entity.id
_entity.type
_entity.pdbx_description
1 polymer ?
#
loop_
_entity_poly.entity_id
_entity_poly.type
_entity_poly.pdbx_seq_one_letter_code
_entity_poly.pdbx_strand_id
1 'polypeptide(L)'
;MLVAKKRAAQSFSPGRQNVQRAVAARRQHSLRLAEQKVKMISFMLAFALTALALVAHFTYLVEMNHRIGRSMEELHALQDEGKHLKLEMASLQSPERLEKVALEMGLKYPGQEQMVILTAVATGN
;
A
#
# COMPACT_ATOMS: atom_id res chain seq x y z
N MET A 1 -28.92 -16.12 -96.73
CA MET A 1 -28.16 -15.72 -95.53
C MET A 1 -29.02 -14.76 -94.70
N LEU A 2 -29.59 -15.22 -93.59
CA LEU A 2 -30.33 -14.39 -92.62
C LEU A 2 -30.10 -15.01 -91.24
N VAL A 3 -29.20 -14.42 -90.44
CA VAL A 3 -28.92 -14.85 -89.06
C VAL A 3 -29.77 -14.00 -88.12
N ALA A 4 -30.77 -14.62 -87.50
CA ALA A 4 -31.64 -13.99 -86.53
C ALA A 4 -30.89 -13.75 -85.20
N LYS A 5 -30.71 -12.47 -84.85
CA LYS A 5 -30.16 -12.00 -83.58
C LYS A 5 -31.19 -12.23 -82.46
N LYS A 6 -31.05 -13.34 -81.73
CA LYS A 6 -31.82 -13.65 -80.51
C LYS A 6 -31.50 -12.61 -79.43
N ARG A 7 -32.40 -11.63 -79.24
CA ARG A 7 -32.33 -10.70 -78.11
C ARG A 7 -32.64 -11.48 -76.83
N ALA A 8 -31.62 -11.69 -76.01
CA ALA A 8 -31.82 -12.17 -74.65
C ALA A 8 -32.59 -11.10 -73.87
N ALA A 9 -33.87 -11.37 -73.62
CA ALA A 9 -34.68 -10.57 -72.70
C ALA A 9 -34.04 -10.67 -71.30
N GLN A 10 -33.42 -9.59 -70.85
CA GLN A 10 -32.99 -9.43 -69.47
C GLN A 10 -34.25 -9.33 -68.61
N SER A 11 -34.61 -10.43 -67.96
CA SER A 11 -35.63 -10.47 -66.92
C SER A 11 -35.12 -9.75 -65.67
N PHE A 12 -35.33 -8.43 -65.62
CA PHE A 12 -35.18 -7.64 -64.40
C PHE A 12 -36.11 -8.23 -63.33
N SER A 13 -35.53 -8.92 -62.35
CA SER A 13 -36.25 -9.58 -61.25
C SER A 13 -36.17 -8.70 -59.99
N PRO A 14 -37.12 -7.77 -59.76
CA PRO A 14 -37.10 -6.86 -58.61
C PRO A 14 -37.18 -7.58 -57.25
N GLY A 15 -37.66 -8.82 -57.22
CA GLY A 15 -37.74 -9.64 -56.01
C GLY A 15 -36.39 -9.96 -55.37
N ARG A 16 -35.31 -10.12 -56.15
CA ARG A 16 -33.97 -10.46 -55.59
C ARG A 16 -33.33 -9.29 -54.84
N GLN A 17 -33.56 -8.05 -55.25
CA GLN A 17 -33.03 -6.87 -54.54
C GLN A 17 -33.70 -6.67 -53.18
N ASN A 18 -35.01 -6.90 -53.09
CA ASN A 18 -35.74 -6.74 -51.84
C ASN A 18 -35.33 -7.77 -50.79
N VAL A 19 -35.09 -9.02 -51.22
CA VAL A 19 -34.61 -10.09 -50.32
C VAL A 19 -33.19 -9.79 -49.82
N GLN A 20 -32.29 -9.32 -50.67
CA GLN A 20 -30.92 -8.97 -50.25
C GLN A 20 -30.90 -7.81 -49.24
N ARG A 21 -31.74 -6.79 -49.44
CA ARG A 21 -31.88 -5.66 -48.49
C ARG A 21 -32.44 -6.11 -47.14
N ALA A 22 -33.43 -7.00 -47.13
CA ALA A 22 -34.01 -7.53 -45.89
C ALA A 22 -33.01 -8.38 -45.08
N VAL A 23 -32.19 -9.20 -45.76
CA VAL A 23 -31.13 -10.00 -45.12
C VAL A 23 -30.02 -9.10 -44.56
N ALA A 24 -29.61 -8.06 -45.30
CA ALA A 24 -28.62 -7.09 -44.82
C ALA A 24 -29.13 -6.31 -43.59
N ALA A 25 -30.39 -5.88 -43.58
CA ALA A 25 -31.01 -5.19 -42.45
C ALA A 25 -31.11 -6.09 -41.20
N ARG A 26 -31.49 -7.37 -41.36
CA ARG A 26 -31.48 -8.35 -40.26
C ARG A 26 -30.08 -8.57 -39.70
N ARG A 27 -29.07 -8.66 -40.56
CA ARG A 27 -27.67 -8.82 -40.15
C ARG A 27 -27.17 -7.62 -39.36
N GLN A 28 -27.45 -6.40 -39.81
CA GLN A 28 -27.11 -5.18 -39.08
C GLN A 28 -27.80 -5.08 -37.70
N HIS A 29 -29.07 -5.49 -37.61
CA HIS A 29 -29.78 -5.54 -36.32
C HIS A 29 -29.16 -6.57 -35.36
N SER A 30 -28.79 -7.77 -35.86
CA SER A 30 -28.12 -8.78 -35.04
C SER A 30 -26.73 -8.36 -34.57
N LEU A 31 -25.98 -7.59 -35.38
CA LEU A 31 -24.67 -7.07 -35.01
C LEU A 31 -24.76 -6.01 -33.90
N ARG A 32 -25.73 -5.08 -33.98
CA ARG A 32 -25.97 -4.09 -32.93
C ARG A 32 -26.35 -4.73 -31.59
N LEU A 33 -27.18 -5.77 -31.63
CA LEU A 33 -27.52 -6.54 -30.43
C LEU A 33 -26.31 -7.31 -29.87
N ALA A 34 -25.46 -7.86 -30.74
CA ALA A 34 -24.23 -8.52 -30.33
C ALA A 34 -23.25 -7.55 -29.68
N GLU A 35 -23.07 -6.35 -30.23
CA GLU A 35 -22.25 -5.28 -29.64
C GLU A 35 -22.76 -4.86 -28.27
N GLN A 36 -24.08 -4.68 -28.10
CA GLN A 36 -24.69 -4.38 -26.81
C GLN A 36 -24.46 -5.51 -25.78
N LYS A 37 -24.59 -6.77 -26.20
CA LYS A 37 -24.33 -7.92 -25.32
C LYS A 37 -22.85 -8.01 -24.92
N VAL A 38 -21.93 -7.80 -25.85
CA VAL A 38 -20.49 -7.79 -25.56
C VAL A 38 -20.14 -6.65 -24.61
N LYS A 39 -20.74 -5.47 -24.80
CA LYS A 39 -20.55 -4.32 -23.88
C LYS A 39 -21.09 -4.61 -22.48
N MET A 40 -22.22 -5.29 -22.35
CA MET A 40 -22.73 -5.72 -21.03
C MET A 40 -21.81 -6.73 -20.37
N ILE A 41 -21.35 -7.74 -21.12
CA ILE A 41 -20.44 -8.77 -20.61
C ILE A 41 -19.11 -8.15 -20.18
N SER A 42 -18.55 -7.22 -20.97
CA SER A 42 -17.31 -6.54 -20.62
C SER A 42 -17.46 -5.69 -19.36
N PHE A 43 -18.60 -5.01 -19.20
CA PHE A 43 -18.88 -4.22 -18.00
C PHE A 43 -19.02 -5.11 -16.76
N MET A 44 -19.74 -6.22 -16.89
CA MET A 44 -19.89 -7.20 -15.82
C MET A 44 -18.55 -7.84 -15.43
N LEU A 45 -17.70 -8.16 -16.42
CA LEU A 45 -16.36 -8.69 -16.18
C LEU A 45 -15.46 -7.65 -15.49
N ALA A 46 -15.47 -6.40 -15.94
CA ALA A 46 -14.72 -5.31 -15.32
C ALA A 46 -15.16 -5.09 -13.86
N PHE A 47 -16.46 -5.17 -13.59
CA PHE A 47 -16.99 -5.06 -12.23
C PHE A 47 -16.53 -6.22 -11.35
N ALA A 48 -16.60 -7.45 -11.86
CA ALA A 48 -16.13 -8.65 -11.15
C ALA A 48 -14.63 -8.59 -10.83
N LEU A 49 -13.79 -8.16 -11.79
CA LEU A 49 -12.36 -7.98 -11.58
C LEU A 49 -12.06 -6.89 -10.54
N THR A 50 -12.81 -5.80 -10.56
CA THR A 50 -12.67 -4.70 -9.59
C THR A 50 -13.02 -5.16 -8.19
N ALA A 51 -14.11 -5.93 -8.03
CA ALA A 51 -14.49 -6.52 -6.75
C ALA A 51 -13.39 -7.46 -6.22
N LEU A 52 -12.83 -8.30 -7.09
CA LEU A 52 -11.74 -9.20 -6.71
C LEU A 52 -10.46 -8.44 -6.30
N ALA A 53 -10.11 -7.39 -7.06
CA ALA A 53 -8.97 -6.53 -6.74
C ALA A 53 -9.13 -5.81 -5.40
N LEU A 54 -10.35 -5.34 -5.09
CA LEU A 54 -10.67 -4.74 -3.79
C LEU A 54 -10.45 -5.74 -2.66
N VAL A 55 -10.98 -6.97 -2.78
CA VAL A 55 -10.79 -8.01 -1.75
C VAL A 55 -9.30 -8.33 -1.55
N ALA A 56 -8.55 -8.49 -2.63
CA ALA A 56 -7.11 -8.72 -2.56
C ALA A 56 -6.35 -7.55 -1.90
N HIS A 57 -6.75 -6.32 -2.20
CA HIS A 57 -6.18 -5.13 -1.57
C HIS A 57 -6.50 -5.07 -0.07
N PHE A 58 -7.73 -5.40 0.31
CA PHE A 58 -8.12 -5.48 1.72
C PHE A 58 -7.31 -6.55 2.48
N THR A 59 -7.08 -7.72 1.90
CA THR A 59 -6.24 -8.74 2.55
C THR A 59 -4.80 -8.26 2.75
N TYR A 60 -4.24 -7.56 1.76
CA TYR A 60 -2.90 -6.98 1.86
C TYR A 60 -2.83 -5.88 2.93
N LEU A 61 -3.85 -5.02 3.01
CA LEU A 61 -3.93 -3.97 4.03
C LEU A 61 -4.06 -4.56 5.44
N VAL A 62 -4.82 -5.64 5.61
CA VAL A 62 -4.96 -6.31 6.92
C VAL A 62 -3.63 -6.92 7.35
N GLU A 63 -2.93 -7.59 6.43
CA GLU A 63 -1.61 -8.16 6.73
C GLU A 63 -0.58 -7.06 7.05
N MET A 64 -0.57 -5.96 6.29
CA MET A 64 0.27 -4.80 6.57
C MET A 64 -0.01 -4.17 7.93
N ASN A 65 -1.28 -3.93 8.27
CA ASN A 65 -1.64 -3.38 9.57
C ASN A 65 -1.21 -4.31 10.71
N HIS A 66 -1.30 -5.63 10.53
CA HIS A 66 -0.86 -6.57 11.55
C HIS A 66 0.67 -6.54 11.74
N ARG A 67 1.43 -6.39 10.65
CA ARG A 67 2.89 -6.20 10.72
C ARG A 67 3.26 -4.88 11.38
N ILE A 68 2.57 -3.79 11.04
CA ILE A 68 2.77 -2.48 11.66
C ILE A 68 2.47 -2.53 13.17
N GLY A 69 1.36 -3.19 13.56
CA GLY A 69 0.99 -3.35 14.96
C GLY A 69 2.07 -4.07 15.77
N ARG A 70 2.59 -5.19 15.27
CA ARG A 70 3.69 -5.91 15.94
C ARG A 70 4.97 -5.08 16.02
N SER A 71 5.35 -4.39 14.95
CA SER A 71 6.53 -3.51 14.97
C SER A 71 6.36 -2.31 15.91
N MET A 72 5.16 -1.77 16.07
CA MET A 72 4.87 -0.72 17.06
C MET A 72 4.97 -1.25 18.48
N GLU A 73 4.47 -2.45 18.75
CA GLU A 73 4.56 -3.08 20.06
C GLU A 73 6.01 -3.38 20.45
N GLU A 74 6.82 -3.90 19.52
CA GLU A 74 8.26 -4.06 19.70
C GLU A 74 8.98 -2.73 19.97
N LEU A 75 8.64 -1.67 19.23
CA LEU A 75 9.20 -0.33 19.46
C LEU A 75 8.84 0.21 20.83
N HIS A 76 7.59 0.05 21.26
CA HIS A 76 7.15 0.47 22.59
C HIS A 76 7.87 -0.29 23.70
N ALA A 77 8.00 -1.61 23.57
CA ALA A 77 8.73 -2.43 24.52
C ALA A 77 10.20 -1.99 24.66
N LEU A 78 10.89 -1.79 23.53
CA LEU A 78 12.27 -1.30 23.50
C LEU A 78 12.40 0.11 24.10
N GLN A 79 11.42 0.98 23.85
CA GLN A 79 11.44 2.34 24.40
C GLN A 79 11.27 2.34 25.91
N ASP A 80 10.39 1.50 26.44
CA ASP A 80 10.17 1.39 27.88
C ASP A 80 11.35 0.71 28.59
N GLU A 81 11.96 -0.31 27.98
CA GLU A 81 13.21 -0.89 28.46
C GLU A 81 14.34 0.16 28.48
N GLY A 82 14.46 0.97 27.43
CA GLY A 82 15.43 2.07 27.38
C GLY A 82 15.21 3.13 28.46
N LYS A 83 13.95 3.44 28.82
CA LYS A 83 13.65 4.33 29.95
C LYS A 83 14.04 3.69 31.28
N HIS A 84 13.74 2.41 31.46
CA HIS A 84 14.08 1.66 32.66
C HIS A 84 15.60 1.64 32.89
N LEU A 85 16.36 1.28 31.87
CA LEU A 85 17.83 1.29 31.90
C LEU A 85 18.41 2.66 32.23
N LYS A 86 17.83 3.74 31.70
CA LYS A 86 18.26 5.11 32.04
C LYS A 86 18.03 5.43 33.51
N LEU A 87 16.90 5.02 34.08
CA LEU A 87 16.60 5.19 35.49
C LEU A 87 17.55 4.35 36.36
N GLU A 88 17.82 3.12 35.96
CA GLU A 88 18.83 2.27 36.63
C GLU A 88 20.21 2.93 36.58
N MET A 89 20.67 3.40 35.43
CA MET A 89 21.95 4.10 35.32
C MET A 89 22.01 5.34 36.22
N ALA A 90 20.95 6.15 36.24
CA ALA A 90 20.87 7.32 37.11
C ALA A 90 20.91 6.94 38.60
N SER A 91 20.25 5.85 38.98
CA SER A 91 20.29 5.30 40.33
C SER A 91 21.68 4.74 40.68
N LEU A 92 22.32 4.02 39.76
CA LEU A 92 23.68 3.48 39.92
C LEU A 92 24.72 4.60 40.07
N GLN A 93 24.56 5.69 39.33
CA GLN A 93 25.43 6.87 39.36
C GLN A 93 25.05 7.87 40.46
N SER A 94 23.97 7.63 41.21
CA SER A 94 23.54 8.57 42.23
C SER A 94 24.63 8.75 43.29
N PRO A 95 24.94 9.99 43.70
CA PRO A 95 25.99 10.26 44.68
C PRO A 95 25.80 9.50 45.99
N GLU A 96 24.56 9.40 46.50
CA GLU A 96 24.24 8.65 47.72
C GLU A 96 24.61 7.18 47.62
N ARG A 97 24.36 6.54 46.46
CA ARG A 97 24.71 5.14 46.25
C ARG A 97 26.21 4.95 46.13
N LEU A 98 26.90 5.87 45.42
CA LEU A 98 28.35 5.86 45.30
C LEU A 98 29.03 6.06 46.66
N GLU A 99 28.51 6.97 47.48
CA GLU A 99 28.97 7.21 48.84
C GLU A 99 28.80 5.96 49.71
N LYS A 100 27.61 5.33 49.67
CA LYS A 100 27.34 4.10 50.41
C LYS A 100 28.31 2.98 50.02
N VAL A 101 28.51 2.74 48.71
CA VAL A 101 29.45 1.73 48.22
C VAL A 101 30.89 2.08 48.59
N ALA A 102 31.27 3.35 48.55
CA ALA A 102 32.60 3.79 48.97
C ALA A 102 32.85 3.51 50.46
N LEU A 103 31.88 3.82 51.33
CA LEU A 103 31.93 3.51 52.75
C LEU A 103 32.01 2.00 53.03
N GLU A 104 31.23 1.19 52.29
CA GLU A 104 31.29 -0.28 52.36
C GLU A 104 32.66 -0.84 51.94
N MET A 105 33.33 -0.20 50.98
CA MET A 105 34.71 -0.53 50.57
C MET A 105 35.77 0.02 51.55
N GLY A 106 35.37 0.64 52.65
CA GLY A 106 36.27 1.15 53.69
C GLY A 106 36.92 2.51 53.36
N LEU A 107 36.45 3.20 52.30
CA LEU A 107 36.85 4.57 52.03
C LEU A 107 36.28 5.48 53.11
N LYS A 108 37.03 6.52 53.48
CA LYS A 108 36.65 7.50 54.49
C LYS A 108 36.61 8.88 53.87
N TYR A 109 35.78 9.75 54.43
CA TYR A 109 35.77 11.15 54.04
C TYR A 109 37.16 11.78 54.25
N PRO A 110 37.66 12.56 53.29
CA PRO A 110 38.91 13.28 53.45
C PRO A 110 38.81 14.30 54.60
N GLY A 111 39.89 14.45 55.36
CA GLY A 111 40.00 15.50 56.37
C GLY A 111 40.05 16.88 55.72
N GLN A 112 39.70 17.96 56.46
CA GLN A 112 39.73 19.32 55.92
C GLN A 112 41.12 19.74 55.43
N GLU A 113 42.18 19.20 56.04
CA GLU A 113 43.59 19.36 55.63
C GLU A 113 43.87 18.86 54.19
N GLN A 114 43.04 17.94 53.68
CA GLN A 114 43.26 17.23 52.40
C GLN A 114 42.38 17.78 51.27
N MET A 115 41.51 18.75 51.54
CA MET A 115 40.66 19.39 50.53
C MET A 115 41.35 20.63 49.96
N VAL A 116 41.60 20.63 48.65
CA VAL A 116 42.08 21.81 47.92
C VAL A 116 40.90 22.40 47.14
N ILE A 117 40.42 23.57 47.57
CA ILE A 117 39.33 24.29 46.89
C ILE A 117 39.95 25.25 45.88
N LEU A 118 39.78 24.94 44.59
CA LEU A 118 40.22 25.83 43.51
C LEU A 118 39.15 26.89 43.26
N THR A 119 39.47 28.16 43.51
CA THR A 119 38.62 29.29 43.12
C THR A 119 39.07 29.75 41.74
N ALA A 120 38.26 29.50 40.71
CA ALA A 120 38.55 29.97 39.37
C ALA A 120 38.35 31.49 39.29
N VAL A 121 39.44 32.25 39.39
CA VAL A 121 39.44 33.66 39.02
C VAL A 121 39.42 33.72 37.50
N ALA A 122 38.27 34.09 36.92
CA ALA A 122 38.16 34.37 35.50
C ALA A 122 38.96 35.63 35.17
N THR A 123 40.25 35.47 34.85
CA THR A 123 41.06 36.54 34.28
C THR A 123 40.68 36.68 32.82
N GLY A 124 39.65 37.49 32.55
CA GLY A 124 39.33 37.97 31.21
C GLY A 124 40.33 39.04 30.79
N ASN A 125 41.03 38.79 29.69
CA ASN A 125 41.69 39.80 28.84
C ASN A 125 41.16 39.61 27.42
#